data_AF-A0A3A0ATK6-F1
#
_entry.id   AF-A0A3A0ATK6-F1
#
_cell.length_a   1.000
_cell.length_b   1.000
_cell.length_c   1.000
_cell.angle_alpha   90.00
_cell.angle_beta   90.00
_cell.angle_gamma   90.00
#
_symmetry.space_group_name_H-M   'P 1'
#
loop_
_entity.id
_entity.type
_entity.pdbx_description
1 polymer ?
#
loop_
_entity_poly.entity_id
_entity_poly.type
_entity_poly.pdbx_seq_one_letter_code
_entity_poly.pdbx_strand_id
1 'polypeptide(L)'
;MKDTQFLDTNIFLRYLTRDDVQKHQACLALFQQGEQSQVSLVTSESVIAEVVYVLSSPKHYQISRSRIQVALSRLLVRVENVQAILEKQNQAGLIRRKLDPEQAYRVAWRNPFHWVVAQMTLLEIEMVKLEEVFLPYIVNPQGKSLFEVFKAYQFQLPLPQEK
;
A
#
# COMPACT_ATOMS: atom_id res chain seq x y z
N MET A 1 -16.56 -8.23 12.42
CA MET A 1 -15.23 -7.88 11.85
C MET A 1 -15.13 -8.55 10.49
N LYS A 2 -14.56 -7.87 9.48
CA LYS A 2 -14.26 -8.55 8.21
C LYS A 2 -13.11 -9.53 8.45
N ASP A 3 -13.16 -10.69 7.82
CA ASP A 3 -12.06 -11.65 7.87
C ASP A 3 -10.82 -11.05 7.20
N THR A 4 -9.69 -11.05 7.91
CA THR A 4 -8.44 -10.42 7.45
C THR A 4 -7.48 -11.50 6.99
N GLN A 5 -7.08 -11.45 5.73
CA GLN A 5 -6.18 -12.42 5.11
C GLN A 5 -4.85 -11.76 4.74
N PHE A 6 -3.76 -12.44 5.09
CA PHE A 6 -2.41 -12.00 4.76
C PHE A 6 -2.02 -12.51 3.36
N LEU A 7 -1.61 -11.60 2.49
CA LEU A 7 -1.11 -11.90 1.16
C LEU A 7 0.39 -12.15 1.21
N ASP A 8 0.79 -13.40 0.96
CA ASP A 8 2.17 -13.83 0.83
C ASP A 8 2.69 -13.65 -0.61
N THR A 9 4.01 -13.69 -0.79
CA THR A 9 4.74 -13.56 -2.05
C THR A 9 4.12 -14.43 -3.14
N ASN A 10 3.81 -15.69 -2.81
CA ASN A 10 3.24 -16.64 -3.76
C ASN A 10 1.91 -16.16 -4.37
N ILE A 11 1.04 -15.50 -3.61
CA ILE A 11 -0.25 -15.02 -4.11
C ILE A 11 -0.02 -13.94 -5.19
N PHE A 12 0.90 -13.01 -4.95
CA PHE A 12 1.27 -12.00 -5.93
C PHE A 12 1.91 -12.61 -7.17
N LEU A 13 2.83 -13.57 -7.00
CA LEU A 13 3.48 -14.24 -8.14
C LEU A 13 2.46 -14.93 -9.03
N ARG A 14 1.58 -15.78 -8.46
CA ARG A 14 0.56 -16.51 -9.23
C ARG A 14 -0.43 -15.58 -9.91
N TYR A 15 -0.80 -14.49 -9.26
CA TYR A 15 -1.66 -13.48 -9.87
C TYR A 15 -1.00 -12.78 -11.07
N LEU A 16 0.26 -12.37 -10.93
CA LEU A 16 0.98 -11.58 -11.93
C LEU A 16 1.50 -12.41 -13.12
N THR A 17 2.02 -13.61 -12.86
CA THR A 17 2.74 -14.41 -13.87
C THR A 17 1.83 -15.41 -14.58
N ARG A 18 0.71 -15.81 -13.96
CA ARG A 18 -0.22 -16.84 -14.46
C ARG A 18 0.47 -18.18 -14.77
N ASP A 19 1.55 -18.47 -14.07
CA ASP A 19 2.36 -19.68 -14.25
C ASP A 19 1.64 -20.99 -13.83
N ASP A 20 0.57 -20.88 -13.04
CA ASP A 20 -0.34 -21.97 -12.67
C ASP A 20 -1.78 -21.46 -12.80
N VAL A 21 -2.54 -22.03 -13.74
CA VAL A 21 -3.89 -21.56 -14.10
C VAL A 21 -4.87 -21.71 -12.95
N GLN A 22 -4.83 -22.82 -12.21
CA GLN A 22 -5.76 -23.08 -11.11
C GLN A 22 -5.47 -22.14 -9.93
N LYS A 23 -4.19 -22.00 -9.56
CA LYS A 23 -3.81 -21.07 -8.49
C LYS A 23 -4.04 -19.62 -8.89
N HIS A 24 -3.85 -19.27 -10.16
CA HIS A 24 -4.18 -17.94 -10.66
C HIS A 24 -5.67 -17.61 -10.48
N GLN A 25 -6.56 -18.55 -10.82
CA GLN A 25 -8.00 -18.37 -10.63
C GLN A 25 -8.37 -18.20 -9.15
N ALA A 26 -7.75 -18.98 -8.25
CA ALA A 26 -7.96 -18.82 -6.82
C ALA A 26 -7.49 -17.45 -6.31
N CYS A 27 -6.32 -16.98 -6.75
CA CYS A 27 -5.82 -15.65 -6.41
C CYS A 27 -6.75 -14.54 -6.94
N LEU A 28 -7.23 -14.68 -8.18
CA LEU A 28 -8.17 -13.72 -8.78
C LEU A 28 -9.47 -13.62 -7.96
N ALA A 29 -10.04 -14.76 -7.56
CA ALA A 29 -11.22 -14.78 -6.71
C ALA A 29 -10.98 -14.09 -5.35
N LEU A 30 -9.81 -14.33 -4.73
CA LEU A 30 -9.43 -13.66 -3.49
C LEU A 30 -9.32 -12.13 -3.64
N PHE A 31 -8.67 -11.65 -4.71
CA PHE A 31 -8.60 -10.21 -4.99
C PHE A 31 -9.99 -9.60 -5.23
N GLN A 32 -10.87 -10.28 -5.97
CA GLN A 32 -12.25 -9.83 -6.20
C GLN A 32 -13.07 -9.75 -4.90
N GLN A 33 -12.91 -10.70 -3.98
CA GLN A 33 -13.53 -10.63 -2.65
C GLN A 33 -13.02 -9.41 -1.86
N GLY A 34 -11.73 -9.08 -1.97
CA GLY A 34 -11.15 -7.88 -1.38
C GLY A 34 -11.72 -6.59 -1.97
N GLU A 35 -11.86 -6.51 -3.30
CA GLU A 35 -12.49 -5.38 -3.99
C GLU A 35 -13.95 -5.18 -3.58
N GLN A 36 -14.71 -6.28 -3.48
CA GLN A 36 -16.10 -6.31 -3.02
C GLN A 36 -16.23 -6.13 -1.51
N SER A 37 -15.13 -5.81 -0.81
CA SER A 37 -15.14 -5.51 0.62
C SER A 37 -15.60 -6.69 1.50
N GLN A 38 -15.56 -7.93 1.00
CA GLN A 38 -15.96 -9.14 1.73
C GLN A 38 -14.85 -9.60 2.69
N VAL A 39 -13.60 -9.46 2.26
CA VAL A 39 -12.40 -9.75 3.06
C VAL A 39 -11.50 -8.52 3.13
N SER A 40 -10.73 -8.40 4.21
CA SER A 40 -9.64 -7.42 4.31
C SER A 40 -8.34 -8.10 3.89
N LEU A 41 -7.62 -7.50 2.95
CA LEU A 41 -6.33 -8.03 2.50
C LEU A 41 -5.20 -7.15 3.02
N VAL A 42 -4.20 -7.76 3.63
CA VAL A 42 -3.01 -7.07 4.16
C VAL A 42 -1.75 -7.79 3.70
N THR A 43 -0.64 -7.07 3.58
CA THR A 43 0.68 -7.64 3.27
C THR A 43 1.75 -6.83 3.98
N SER A 44 3.03 -7.22 3.87
CA SER A 44 4.16 -6.51 4.45
C SER A 44 5.16 -6.06 3.39
N GLU A 45 5.98 -5.07 3.72
CA GLU A 45 7.06 -4.55 2.88
C GLU A 45 8.08 -5.64 2.52
N SER A 46 8.31 -6.59 3.43
CA SER A 46 9.16 -7.76 3.20
C SER A 46 8.63 -8.65 2.08
N VAL A 47 7.31 -8.92 2.06
CA VAL A 47 6.66 -9.68 0.98
C VAL A 47 6.80 -8.93 -0.34
N ILE A 48 6.60 -7.61 -0.36
CA ILE A 48 6.77 -6.82 -1.57
C ILE A 48 8.22 -6.84 -2.07
N ALA A 49 9.20 -6.73 -1.18
CA ALA A 49 10.61 -6.84 -1.52
C ALA A 49 10.94 -8.22 -2.14
N GLU A 50 10.39 -9.30 -1.57
CA GLU A 50 10.55 -10.64 -2.10
C GLU A 50 9.89 -10.79 -3.48
N VAL A 51 8.68 -10.27 -3.68
CA VAL A 51 8.02 -10.26 -4.99
C VAL A 51 8.89 -9.57 -6.04
N VAL A 52 9.45 -8.40 -5.71
CA VAL A 52 10.38 -7.69 -6.62
C VAL A 52 11.63 -8.52 -6.89
N TYR A 53 12.21 -9.13 -5.85
CA TYR A 53 13.40 -9.98 -5.98
C TYR A 53 13.13 -11.19 -6.88
N VAL A 54 12.07 -11.95 -6.63
CA VAL A 54 11.73 -13.16 -7.39
C VAL A 54 11.36 -12.83 -8.83
N LEU A 55 10.55 -11.79 -9.08
CA LEU A 55 10.18 -11.40 -10.43
C LEU A 55 11.39 -10.89 -11.24
N SER A 56 12.32 -10.16 -10.62
CA SER A 56 13.50 -9.63 -11.31
C SER A 56 14.64 -10.64 -11.46
N SER A 57 14.64 -11.70 -10.65
CA SER A 57 15.69 -12.72 -10.65
C SER A 57 15.80 -13.40 -12.02
N PRO A 58 17.01 -13.41 -12.65
CA PRO A 58 17.25 -14.14 -13.89
C PRO A 58 17.05 -15.66 -13.78
N LYS A 59 17.14 -16.20 -12.55
CA LYS A 59 16.92 -17.63 -12.27
C LYS A 59 15.45 -18.03 -12.20
N HIS A 60 14.54 -17.06 -12.20
CA HIS A 60 13.10 -17.28 -12.03
C HIS A 60 12.34 -16.71 -13.23
N TYR A 61 11.84 -15.48 -13.13
CA TYR A 61 10.96 -14.90 -14.15
C TYR A 61 11.65 -13.86 -15.06
N GLN A 62 12.81 -13.32 -14.67
CA GLN A 62 13.59 -12.35 -15.44
C GLN A 62 12.77 -11.16 -15.99
N ILE A 63 11.79 -10.67 -15.23
CA ILE A 63 10.95 -9.55 -15.63
C ILE A 63 11.73 -8.25 -15.39
N SER A 64 11.67 -7.33 -16.36
CA SER A 64 12.31 -6.03 -16.23
C SER A 64 11.75 -5.24 -15.04
N ARG A 65 12.61 -4.49 -14.34
CA ARG A 65 12.20 -3.64 -13.21
C ARG A 65 11.06 -2.67 -13.60
N SER A 66 11.07 -2.14 -14.82
CA SER A 66 10.00 -1.28 -15.34
C SER A 66 8.64 -1.99 -15.39
N ARG A 67 8.59 -3.23 -15.86
CA ARG A 67 7.35 -4.02 -15.90
C ARG A 67 6.88 -4.42 -14.51
N ILE A 68 7.79 -4.75 -13.61
CA ILE A 68 7.47 -5.04 -12.19
C ILE A 68 6.86 -3.81 -11.53
N GLN A 69 7.45 -2.63 -11.76
CA GLN A 69 6.95 -1.37 -11.22
C GLN A 69 5.52 -1.09 -11.68
N VAL A 70 5.23 -1.24 -12.98
CA VAL A 70 3.87 -1.07 -13.54
C VAL A 70 2.88 -2.09 -12.98
N ALA A 71 3.32 -3.34 -12.76
CA ALA A 71 2.48 -4.38 -12.18
C ALA A 71 2.14 -4.10 -10.71
N LEU A 72 3.15 -3.78 -9.89
CA LEU A 72 2.97 -3.58 -8.45
C LEU A 72 2.25 -2.27 -8.12
N SER A 73 2.51 -1.20 -8.85
CA SER A 73 1.79 0.07 -8.69
C SER A 73 0.28 -0.07 -8.85
N ARG A 74 -0.19 -0.89 -9.80
CA ARG A 74 -1.62 -1.20 -9.97
C ARG A 74 -2.21 -1.96 -8.79
N LEU A 75 -1.40 -2.75 -8.08
CA LEU A 75 -1.84 -3.57 -6.96
C LEU A 75 -1.74 -2.85 -5.61
N LEU A 76 -0.69 -2.04 -5.42
CA LEU A 76 -0.34 -1.46 -4.13
C LEU A 76 -0.82 -0.01 -3.99
N VAL A 77 -1.10 0.68 -5.10
CA VAL A 77 -1.47 2.09 -5.09
C VAL A 77 -2.75 2.29 -5.89
N ARG A 78 -3.71 3.02 -5.31
CA ARG A 78 -4.96 3.39 -6.01
C ARG A 78 -4.71 4.57 -6.95
N VAL A 79 -3.97 4.32 -8.03
CA VAL A 79 -3.63 5.33 -9.06
C VAL A 79 -4.91 5.94 -9.66
N GLU A 80 -5.98 5.15 -9.79
CA GLU A 80 -7.30 5.60 -10.26
C GLU A 80 -7.91 6.69 -9.37
N ASN A 81 -7.76 6.59 -8.04
CA ASN A 81 -8.24 7.62 -7.13
C ASN A 81 -7.46 8.93 -7.29
N VAL A 82 -6.14 8.83 -7.50
CA VAL A 82 -5.28 9.98 -7.78
C VAL A 82 -5.66 10.62 -9.12
N GLN A 83 -5.89 9.80 -10.15
CA GLN A 83 -6.36 10.27 -11.46
C GLN A 83 -7.71 10.99 -11.35
N ALA A 84 -8.69 10.41 -10.66
CA ALA A 84 -10.01 11.02 -10.48
C ALA A 84 -9.95 12.38 -9.75
N ILE A 85 -9.06 12.52 -8.76
CA ILE A 85 -8.83 13.82 -8.11
C ILE A 85 -8.16 14.82 -9.06
N LEU A 86 -7.15 14.40 -9.81
CA LEU A 86 -6.47 15.25 -10.78
C LEU A 86 -7.43 15.72 -11.90
N GLU A 87 -8.33 14.85 -12.36
CA GLU A 87 -9.38 15.20 -13.33
C GLU A 87 -10.35 16.24 -12.76
N LYS A 88 -10.83 16.05 -11.52
CA LYS A 88 -11.67 17.03 -10.81
C LYS A 88 -10.98 18.38 -10.67
N GLN A 89 -9.70 18.40 -10.31
CA GLN A 89 -8.92 19.63 -10.17
C GLN A 89 -8.71 20.34 -11.52
N ASN A 90 -8.52 19.57 -12.61
CA ASN A 90 -8.43 20.12 -13.96
C ASN A 90 -9.77 20.69 -14.44
N GLN A 91 -10.88 20.00 -14.19
CA GLN A 91 -12.24 20.52 -14.46
C GLN A 91 -12.53 21.80 -13.67
N ALA A 92 -12.02 21.91 -12.44
CA ALA A 92 -12.12 23.11 -11.61
C ALA A 92 -11.15 24.24 -12.04
N GLY A 93 -10.36 24.07 -13.11
CA GLY A 93 -9.40 25.06 -13.60
C GLY A 93 -8.17 25.26 -12.71
N LEU A 94 -7.99 24.42 -11.68
CA LEU A 94 -6.85 24.50 -10.75
C LEU A 94 -5.56 23.97 -11.39
N ILE A 95 -5.68 23.14 -12.44
CA ILE A 95 -4.54 22.62 -13.20
C ILE A 95 -4.47 23.35 -14.53
N ARG A 96 -3.40 24.13 -14.71
CA ARG A 96 -3.16 24.93 -15.93
C ARG A 96 -2.55 24.14 -17.09
N ARG A 97 -2.25 22.84 -16.90
CA ARG A 97 -1.59 21.97 -17.88
C ARG A 97 -2.42 20.72 -18.13
N LYS A 98 -2.34 20.19 -19.36
CA LYS A 98 -3.04 18.97 -19.77
C LYS A 98 -2.67 17.80 -18.86
N LEU A 99 -3.69 17.09 -18.36
CA LEU A 99 -3.50 15.89 -17.56
C LEU A 99 -2.85 14.78 -18.38
N ASP A 100 -1.76 14.23 -17.88
CA ASP A 100 -1.05 13.07 -18.41
C ASP A 100 -1.32 11.88 -17.48
N PRO A 101 -1.87 10.73 -17.95
CA PRO A 101 -2.06 9.54 -17.11
C PRO A 101 -0.78 9.07 -16.43
N GLU A 102 0.38 9.25 -17.07
CA GLU A 102 1.68 8.94 -16.47
C GLU A 102 2.03 9.91 -15.33
N GLN A 103 1.46 11.11 -15.30
CA GLN A 103 1.59 12.04 -14.18
C GLN A 103 0.87 11.52 -12.94
N ALA A 104 -0.34 10.97 -13.08
CA ALA A 104 -1.07 10.38 -11.95
C ALA A 104 -0.25 9.23 -11.34
N TYR A 105 0.30 8.37 -12.19
CA TYR A 105 1.19 7.29 -11.79
C TYR A 105 2.45 7.81 -11.05
N ARG A 106 3.15 8.78 -11.63
CA ARG A 106 4.34 9.39 -11.01
C ARG A 106 4.00 10.01 -9.66
N VAL A 107 2.90 10.76 -9.55
CA VAL A 107 2.46 11.40 -8.30
C VAL A 107 2.10 10.34 -7.24
N ALA A 108 1.35 9.31 -7.64
CA ALA A 108 0.92 8.24 -6.76
C ALA A 108 2.09 7.45 -6.16
N TRP A 109 3.18 7.26 -6.90
CA TRP A 109 4.39 6.59 -6.40
C TRP A 109 5.34 7.54 -5.66
N ARG A 110 5.54 8.75 -6.21
CA ARG A 110 6.55 9.68 -5.71
C ARG A 110 6.23 10.18 -4.30
N ASN A 111 4.94 10.34 -3.97
CA ASN A 111 4.54 10.83 -2.66
C ASN A 111 4.86 9.83 -1.53
N PRO A 112 4.43 8.54 -1.58
CA PRO A 112 4.86 7.53 -0.62
C PRO A 112 6.38 7.36 -0.58
N PHE A 113 7.05 7.34 -1.73
CA PHE A 113 8.51 7.20 -1.78
C PHE A 113 9.21 8.34 -1.04
N HIS A 114 8.87 9.60 -1.32
CA HIS A 114 9.46 10.74 -0.63
C HIS A 114 9.11 10.77 0.86
N TRP A 115 7.92 10.31 1.23
CA TRP A 115 7.53 10.22 2.63
C TRP A 115 8.39 9.21 3.39
N VAL A 116 8.62 8.00 2.84
CA VAL A 116 9.53 7.00 3.42
C VAL A 116 10.96 7.53 3.45
N VAL A 117 11.45 8.13 2.37
CA VAL A 117 12.80 8.73 2.34
C VAL A 117 12.96 9.79 3.42
N ALA A 118 11.97 10.66 3.62
CA ALA A 118 12.00 11.66 4.69
C ALA A 118 12.04 11.02 6.08
N GLN A 119 11.27 9.95 6.31
CA GLN A 119 11.32 9.20 7.57
C GLN A 119 12.69 8.57 7.82
N MET A 120 13.32 7.98 6.78
CA MET A 120 14.68 7.44 6.87
C MET A 120 15.69 8.53 7.21
N THR A 121 15.61 9.69 6.56
CA THR A 121 16.49 10.82 6.87
C THR A 121 16.34 11.28 8.32
N LEU A 122 15.12 11.37 8.85
CA LEU A 122 14.89 11.73 10.26
C LEU A 122 15.52 10.72 11.24
N LEU A 123 15.51 9.43 10.91
CA LEU A 123 16.17 8.38 11.69
C LEU A 123 17.70 8.50 11.61
N GLU A 124 18.24 8.69 10.39
CA GLU A 124 19.69 8.78 10.15
C GLU A 124 20.35 9.96 10.85
N ILE A 125 19.63 11.08 11.02
CA ILE A 125 20.11 12.26 11.74
C ILE A 125 19.69 12.28 13.22
N GLU A 126 19.17 11.15 13.73
CA GLU A 126 18.73 10.96 15.12
C GLU A 126 17.66 11.98 15.59
N MET A 127 16.89 12.55 14.66
CA MET A 127 15.80 13.47 14.98
C MET A 127 14.57 12.76 15.58
N VAL A 128 14.39 11.48 15.26
CA VAL A 128 13.32 10.62 15.76
C VAL A 128 13.86 9.22 16.00
N LYS A 129 13.21 8.46 16.88
CA LYS A 129 13.47 7.03 17.06
C LYS A 129 12.62 6.19 16.10
N LEU A 130 13.03 4.95 15.91
CA LEU A 130 12.33 4.01 15.04
C LEU A 130 10.87 3.80 15.49
N GLU A 131 10.66 3.68 16.79
CA GLU A 131 9.34 3.47 17.40
C GLU A 131 8.40 4.65 17.15
N GLU A 132 8.93 5.87 17.07
CA GLU A 132 8.14 7.09 16.81
C GLU A 132 7.65 7.14 15.36
N VAL A 133 8.44 6.61 14.42
CA VAL A 133 8.03 6.47 13.01
C VAL A 133 6.92 5.43 12.86
N PHE A 134 7.00 4.33 13.61
CA PHE A 134 6.04 3.24 13.52
C PHE A 134 4.80 3.40 14.41
N LEU A 135 4.75 4.39 15.30
CA LEU A 135 3.66 4.60 16.25
C LEU A 135 2.24 4.53 15.65
N PRO A 136 1.96 5.11 14.46
CA PRO A 136 0.64 5.03 13.84
C PRO A 136 0.21 3.60 13.44
N TYR A 137 1.19 2.70 13.26
CA TYR A 137 1.01 1.32 12.81
C TYR A 137 1.01 0.32 13.96
N ILE A 138 1.38 0.75 15.17
CA ILE A 138 1.37 -0.11 16.35
C ILE A 138 -0.08 -0.48 16.68
N VAL A 139 -0.33 -1.78 16.80
CA VAL A 139 -1.59 -2.33 17.27
C VAL A 139 -1.48 -2.72 18.74
N ASN A 140 -2.51 -2.40 19.52
CA ASN A 140 -2.60 -2.85 20.89
C ASN A 140 -2.98 -4.35 20.96
N PRO A 141 -2.95 -5.00 22.14
CA PRO A 141 -3.36 -6.40 22.28
C PRO A 141 -4.80 -6.70 21.82
N GLN A 142 -5.65 -5.69 21.70
CA GLN A 142 -7.01 -5.78 21.19
C GLN A 142 -7.09 -5.62 19.66
N GLY A 143 -5.95 -5.54 18.97
CA GLY A 143 -5.84 -5.44 17.52
C GLY A 143 -6.19 -4.05 16.95
N LYS A 144 -6.29 -3.01 17.79
CA LYS A 144 -6.59 -1.64 17.35
C LYS A 144 -5.32 -0.84 17.13
N SER A 145 -5.23 -0.17 15.98
CA SER A 145 -4.20 0.84 15.70
C SER A 145 -4.40 2.08 16.57
N LEU A 146 -3.32 2.85 16.76
CA LEU A 146 -3.39 4.14 17.45
C LEU A 146 -4.45 5.07 16.83
N PHE A 147 -4.55 5.09 15.50
CA PHE A 147 -5.56 5.86 14.79
C PHE A 147 -6.99 5.44 15.18
N GLU A 148 -7.28 4.14 15.26
CA GLU A 148 -8.61 3.64 15.64
C GLU A 148 -8.94 3.94 17.10
N VAL A 149 -7.94 3.89 17.98
CA VAL A 149 -8.09 4.30 19.38
C VAL A 149 -8.46 5.78 19.44
N PHE A 150 -7.70 6.66 18.80
CA PHE A 150 -7.98 8.10 18.81
C PHE A 150 -9.33 8.42 18.14
N LYS A 151 -9.63 7.78 17.01
CA LYS A 151 -10.93 7.94 16.33
C LYS A 151 -12.10 7.59 17.23
N ALA A 152 -11.99 6.55 18.07
CA ALA A 152 -13.03 6.17 19.03
C ALA A 152 -13.30 7.28 20.07
N TYR A 153 -12.26 8.04 20.42
CA TYR A 153 -12.37 9.23 21.29
C TYR A 153 -12.58 10.53 20.51
N GLN A 154 -12.98 10.49 19.24
CA GLN A 154 -13.11 11.68 18.38
C GLN A 154 -11.83 12.55 18.33
N PHE A 155 -10.66 11.90 18.42
CA PHE A 155 -9.35 12.53 18.52
C PHE A 155 -9.17 13.44 19.75
N GLN A 156 -10.03 13.29 20.75
CA GLN A 156 -9.89 13.92 22.06
C GLN A 156 -9.01 13.05 22.96
N LEU A 157 -8.38 13.68 23.95
CA LEU A 157 -7.62 12.95 24.96
C LEU A 157 -8.58 12.05 25.76
N PRO A 158 -8.25 10.76 25.95
CA PRO A 158 -9.04 9.91 26.82
C PRO A 158 -9.05 10.52 28.22
N LEU A 159 -10.24 10.64 28.82
CA LEU A 159 -10.38 11.16 30.18
C LEU A 159 -9.56 10.27 31.13
N PRO A 160 -8.86 10.87 32.12
CA PRO A 160 -8.08 10.09 33.08
C PRO A 160 -8.98 9.05 33.74
N GLN A 161 -8.54 7.80 33.77
CA GLN A 161 -9.20 6.79 34.59
C GLN A 161 -8.94 7.16 36.04
N GLU A 162 -10.01 7.48 36.78
CA GLU A 162 -9.92 7.64 38.23
C GLU A 162 -9.34 6.35 38.82
N LYS A 163 -8.36 6.51 39.71
CA LYS A 163 -7.69 5.40 40.41
C LYS A 163 -8.62 4.73 41.40
#